data_AF-A0A1S3ZF69-F1
#
_entry.id   AF-A0A1S3ZF69-F1
#
_cell.length_a   1.000
_cell.length_b   1.000
_cell.length_c   1.000
_cell.angle_alpha   90.00
_cell.angle_beta   90.00
_cell.angle_gamma   90.00
#
_symmetry.space_group_name_H-M   'P 1'
#
loop_
_entity.id
_entity.type
_entity.pdbx_description
1 polymer ?
#
loop_
_entity_poly.entity_id
_entity_poly.type
_entity_poly.pdbx_seq_one_letter_code
_entity_poly.pdbx_strand_id
1 'polypeptide(L)'
;MGLISKSDHDRINKILPVCEVAINLCGTDGKISCLAAYFVCNSIFSAVRARAGADINHYDIRKKCVGALCYDFSNMEKLLNMHSVKQALGVEDIEFVSCSTTVYQAMLVDWMRNLEAGIPTLLEDGIKLLVYAGEYDLICNWLGNSRWVQAMEWSGQKEFVASPDVPFEVDSAEAGLLKSHGPLSFLKVHDAGHMVPMDQPKAALEMLKRWIGGTLSQQTTETEDLVASI
;
A
#
# COMPACT_ATOMS: atom_id res chain seq x y z
N MET A 1 -7.43 16.09 -7.58
CA MET A 1 -6.62 16.08 -8.83
C MET A 1 -7.42 15.34 -9.89
N GLY A 2 -7.82 16.01 -10.98
CA GLY A 2 -8.61 15.40 -12.06
C GLY A 2 -7.72 14.61 -13.02
N LEU A 3 -7.28 13.42 -12.61
CA LEU A 3 -6.36 12.58 -13.40
C LEU A 3 -6.96 12.16 -14.75
N ILE A 4 -8.28 11.95 -14.80
CA ILE A 4 -9.00 11.58 -16.01
C ILE A 4 -10.25 12.43 -16.15
N SER A 5 -10.74 12.60 -17.38
CA SER A 5 -12.00 13.31 -17.61
C SER A 5 -13.18 12.49 -17.09
N LYS A 6 -14.33 13.15 -16.86
CA LYS A 6 -15.59 12.45 -16.52
C LYS A 6 -15.98 11.44 -17.61
N SER A 7 -15.77 11.79 -18.87
CA SER A 7 -16.05 10.89 -20.01
C SER A 7 -15.17 9.63 -19.98
N ASP A 8 -13.88 9.79 -19.67
CA ASP A 8 -12.97 8.65 -19.52
C ASP A 8 -13.37 7.77 -18.34
N HIS A 9 -13.69 8.38 -17.20
CA HIS A 9 -14.19 7.68 -16.01
C HIS A 9 -15.45 6.84 -16.34
N ASP A 10 -16.46 7.46 -16.94
CA ASP A 10 -17.73 6.80 -17.26
C ASP A 10 -17.54 5.67 -18.29
N ARG A 11 -16.56 5.80 -19.19
CA ARG A 11 -16.20 4.74 -20.14
C ARG A 11 -15.46 3.59 -19.46
N ILE A 12 -14.45 3.89 -18.64
CA ILE A 12 -13.62 2.89 -17.96
C ILE A 12 -14.47 2.08 -16.98
N ASN A 13 -15.40 2.72 -16.26
CA ASN A 13 -16.28 2.05 -15.30
C ASN A 13 -17.22 1.01 -15.92
N LYS A 14 -17.43 1.01 -17.24
CA LYS A 14 -18.19 -0.06 -17.91
C LYS A 14 -17.50 -1.42 -17.83
N ILE A 15 -16.18 -1.44 -17.59
CA ILE A 15 -15.40 -2.67 -17.44
C ILE A 15 -15.50 -3.21 -16.00
N LEU A 16 -15.79 -2.34 -15.02
CA LEU A 16 -15.75 -2.68 -13.60
C LEU A 16 -16.64 -3.89 -13.23
N PRO A 17 -17.92 -4.00 -13.66
CA PRO A 17 -18.73 -5.17 -13.33
C PRO A 17 -18.16 -6.49 -13.85
N VAL A 18 -17.51 -6.47 -15.02
CA VAL A 18 -16.87 -7.65 -15.61
C VAL A 18 -15.63 -8.03 -14.82
N CYS A 19 -14.85 -7.04 -14.37
CA CYS A 19 -13.71 -7.26 -13.49
C CYS A 19 -14.14 -7.88 -12.15
N GLU A 20 -15.19 -7.34 -11.51
CA GLU A 20 -15.72 -7.85 -10.23
C GLU A 20 -16.17 -9.31 -10.35
N VAL A 21 -16.92 -9.65 -11.41
CA VAL A 21 -17.31 -11.05 -11.68
C VAL A 21 -16.08 -11.93 -11.89
N ALA A 22 -15.08 -11.47 -12.64
CA ALA A 22 -13.88 -12.25 -12.89
C ALA A 22 -13.06 -12.52 -11.62
N ILE A 23 -12.90 -11.52 -10.74
CA ILE A 23 -12.21 -11.69 -9.44
C ILE A 23 -12.99 -12.66 -8.54
N ASN A 24 -14.32 -12.55 -8.50
CA ASN A 24 -15.14 -13.48 -7.73
C ASN A 24 -14.99 -14.94 -8.22
N LEU A 25 -14.86 -15.15 -9.53
CA LEU A 25 -14.59 -16.46 -10.12
C LEU A 25 -13.15 -16.97 -9.89
N CYS A 26 -12.18 -16.06 -9.67
CA CYS A 26 -10.83 -16.44 -9.26
C CYS A 26 -10.85 -17.06 -7.85
N GLY A 27 -11.55 -16.41 -6.92
CA GLY A 27 -11.68 -16.87 -5.53
C GLY A 27 -10.33 -17.06 -4.84
N THR A 28 -10.24 -18.06 -3.96
CA THR A 28 -9.04 -18.35 -3.15
C THR A 28 -8.08 -19.37 -3.81
N ASP A 29 -8.58 -20.14 -4.77
CA ASP A 29 -7.92 -21.36 -5.29
C ASP A 29 -6.83 -21.10 -6.34
N GLY A 30 -6.72 -19.90 -6.91
CA GLY A 30 -5.61 -19.56 -7.82
C GLY A 30 -5.61 -20.30 -9.17
N LYS A 31 -6.78 -20.49 -9.78
CA LYS A 31 -6.93 -21.24 -11.05
C LYS A 31 -6.86 -20.32 -12.28
N ILE A 32 -7.10 -20.85 -13.48
CA ILE A 32 -7.11 -20.10 -14.76
C ILE A 32 -8.04 -18.88 -14.73
N SER A 33 -9.13 -18.92 -13.95
CA SER A 33 -10.02 -17.77 -13.74
C SER A 33 -9.28 -16.54 -13.20
N CYS A 34 -8.23 -16.72 -12.39
CA CYS A 34 -7.39 -15.65 -11.87
C CYS A 34 -6.55 -14.96 -12.95
N LEU A 35 -6.08 -15.71 -13.95
CA LEU A 35 -5.37 -15.13 -15.07
C LEU A 35 -6.30 -14.30 -15.96
N ALA A 36 -7.53 -14.78 -16.20
CA ALA A 36 -8.54 -14.01 -16.92
C ALA A 36 -8.91 -12.72 -16.16
N ALA A 37 -9.15 -12.83 -14.85
CA ALA A 37 -9.38 -11.68 -13.98
C ALA A 37 -8.21 -10.68 -14.03
N TYR A 38 -6.98 -11.19 -14.01
CA TYR A 38 -5.78 -10.36 -14.09
C TYR A 38 -5.82 -9.45 -15.32
N PHE A 39 -6.05 -10.01 -16.50
CA PHE A 39 -6.06 -9.22 -17.74
C PHE A 39 -7.25 -8.24 -17.82
N VAL A 40 -8.45 -8.69 -17.44
CA VAL A 40 -9.65 -7.83 -17.48
C VAL A 40 -9.50 -6.64 -16.53
N CYS A 41 -9.12 -6.89 -15.28
CA CYS A 41 -9.02 -5.84 -14.27
C CYS A 41 -7.82 -4.92 -14.50
N ASN A 42 -6.66 -5.43 -14.92
CA ASN A 42 -5.51 -4.58 -15.25
C ASN A 42 -5.78 -3.67 -16.47
N SER A 43 -6.75 -4.01 -17.32
CA SER A 43 -7.16 -3.12 -18.41
C SER A 43 -7.75 -1.79 -17.90
N ILE A 44 -8.41 -1.80 -16.73
CA ILE A 44 -8.95 -0.60 -16.07
C ILE A 44 -7.78 0.32 -15.69
N PHE A 45 -6.82 -0.21 -14.92
CA PHE A 45 -5.65 0.55 -14.49
C PHE A 45 -4.82 1.06 -15.67
N SER A 46 -4.62 0.21 -16.69
CA SER A 46 -3.92 0.58 -17.91
C SER A 46 -4.62 1.72 -18.65
N ALA A 47 -5.95 1.71 -18.70
CA ALA A 47 -6.74 2.79 -19.30
C ALA A 47 -6.63 4.10 -18.51
N VAL A 48 -6.68 4.03 -17.17
CA VAL A 48 -6.48 5.22 -16.31
C VAL A 48 -5.09 5.81 -16.56
N ARG A 49 -4.03 5.00 -16.50
CA ARG A 49 -2.65 5.46 -16.73
C ARG A 49 -2.47 6.10 -18.11
N ALA A 50 -3.03 5.47 -19.15
CA ALA A 50 -2.95 6.00 -20.51
C ALA A 50 -3.63 7.37 -20.67
N ARG A 51 -4.64 7.68 -19.85
CA ARG A 51 -5.37 8.96 -19.86
C ARG A 51 -4.77 10.02 -18.93
N ALA A 52 -4.18 9.59 -17.81
CA ALA A 52 -3.57 10.47 -16.82
C ALA A 52 -2.28 11.16 -17.32
N GLY A 53 -1.66 10.61 -18.36
CA GLY A 53 -0.46 11.17 -19.00
C GLY A 53 0.62 10.11 -19.14
N ALA A 54 1.32 10.10 -20.27
CA ALA A 54 2.31 9.06 -20.57
C ALA A 54 3.53 9.10 -19.61
N ASP A 55 3.81 10.24 -18.99
CA ASP A 55 4.91 10.45 -18.06
C ASP A 55 4.48 10.47 -16.59
N ILE A 56 3.22 10.20 -16.25
CA ILE A 56 2.79 10.18 -14.84
C ILE A 56 3.44 9.00 -14.09
N ASN A 57 3.96 9.26 -12.90
CA ASN A 57 4.42 8.21 -12.02
C ASN A 57 3.21 7.57 -11.30
N HIS A 58 2.91 6.30 -11.58
CA HIS A 58 1.80 5.61 -10.93
C HIS A 58 2.05 5.25 -9.45
N TYR A 59 3.25 5.49 -8.94
CA TYR A 59 3.59 5.39 -7.53
C TYR A 59 3.47 6.74 -6.80
N ASP A 60 3.47 7.86 -7.50
CA ASP A 60 3.20 9.19 -6.93
C ASP A 60 2.69 10.11 -8.04
N ILE A 61 1.39 10.40 -8.04
CA ILE A 61 0.74 11.17 -9.10
C ILE A 61 1.22 12.61 -9.23
N ARG A 62 2.05 13.10 -8.29
CA ARG A 62 2.69 14.42 -8.34
C ARG A 62 4.00 14.40 -9.11
N LYS A 63 4.56 13.22 -9.39
CA LYS A 63 5.88 13.02 -9.99
C LYS A 63 5.79 12.53 -11.43
N LYS A 64 6.90 12.69 -12.16
CA LYS A 64 7.10 12.05 -13.46
C LYS A 64 7.73 10.67 -13.29
N CYS A 65 7.33 9.72 -14.12
CA CYS A 65 7.92 8.39 -14.18
C CYS A 65 9.31 8.49 -14.81
N VAL A 66 10.35 8.15 -14.05
CA VAL A 66 11.75 8.13 -14.51
C VAL A 66 12.31 6.72 -14.32
N GLY A 67 12.92 6.16 -15.37
CA GLY A 67 13.45 4.79 -15.31
C GLY A 67 12.36 3.71 -15.41
N ALA A 68 12.77 2.44 -15.44
CA ALA A 68 11.87 1.31 -15.66
C ALA A 68 10.83 1.09 -14.54
N LEU A 69 11.17 1.49 -13.31
CA LEU A 69 10.32 1.39 -12.12
C LEU A 69 9.73 2.73 -11.70
N CYS A 70 9.69 3.72 -12.61
CA CYS A 70 9.28 5.10 -12.36
C CYS A 70 10.06 5.86 -11.27
N TYR A 71 11.13 5.27 -10.73
CA TYR A 71 12.19 5.92 -9.97
C TYR A 71 13.56 5.52 -10.54
N ASP A 72 14.55 6.40 -10.34
CA ASP A 72 15.94 6.11 -10.69
C ASP A 72 16.62 5.31 -9.58
N PHE A 73 16.77 4.01 -9.81
CA PHE A 73 17.49 3.08 -8.92
C PHE A 73 18.90 2.73 -9.43
N SER A 74 19.41 3.42 -10.46
CA SER A 74 20.68 3.08 -11.10
C SER A 74 21.88 3.07 -10.15
N ASN A 75 21.91 3.98 -9.17
CA ASN A 75 22.97 4.02 -8.15
C ASN A 75 22.94 2.79 -7.24
N MET A 76 21.75 2.33 -6.83
CA MET A 76 21.58 1.13 -6.01
C MET A 76 22.00 -0.11 -6.82
N GLU A 77 21.51 -0.24 -8.05
CA GLU A 77 21.85 -1.36 -8.93
C GLU A 77 23.35 -1.44 -9.21
N LYS A 78 23.99 -0.29 -9.46
CA LYS A 78 25.44 -0.20 -9.65
C LYS A 78 26.18 -0.62 -8.39
N LEU A 79 25.80 -0.11 -7.22
CA LEU A 79 26.42 -0.44 -5.94
C LEU A 79 26.34 -1.94 -5.65
N LEU A 80 25.16 -2.53 -5.76
CA LEU A 80 24.93 -3.95 -5.47
C LEU A 80 25.59 -4.87 -6.51
N ASN A 81 25.94 -4.36 -7.69
CA ASN A 81 26.71 -5.08 -8.70
C ASN A 81 28.22 -4.88 -8.64
N MET A 82 28.75 -4.04 -7.74
CA MET A 82 30.19 -3.91 -7.54
C MET A 82 30.78 -5.21 -6.99
N HIS A 83 31.88 -5.69 -7.58
CA HIS A 83 32.55 -6.92 -7.14
C HIS A 83 32.90 -6.90 -5.64
N SER A 84 33.43 -5.79 -5.12
CA SER A 84 33.74 -5.66 -3.69
C SER A 84 32.51 -5.75 -2.79
N VAL A 85 31.36 -5.23 -3.23
CA VAL A 85 30.10 -5.32 -2.48
C VAL A 85 29.58 -6.74 -2.52
N LYS A 86 29.60 -7.38 -3.70
CA LYS A 86 29.19 -8.79 -3.83
C LYS A 86 30.07 -9.74 -3.02
N GLN A 87 31.39 -9.50 -3.02
CA GLN A 87 32.33 -10.26 -2.21
C GLN A 87 32.05 -10.10 -0.72
N ALA A 88 31.79 -8.86 -0.26
CA ALA A 88 31.44 -8.61 1.13
C ALA A 88 30.13 -9.30 1.55
N LEU A 89 29.19 -9.48 0.62
CA LEU A 89 27.90 -10.14 0.84
C LEU A 89 27.94 -11.67 0.57
N GLY A 90 29.02 -12.20 -0.01
CA GLY A 90 29.16 -13.62 -0.38
C GLY A 90 28.27 -14.06 -1.55
N VAL A 91 28.07 -13.18 -2.55
CA VAL A 91 27.17 -13.41 -3.70
C VAL A 91 27.84 -13.07 -5.04
N GLU A 92 29.14 -13.33 -5.20
CA GLU A 92 29.91 -12.91 -6.39
C GLU A 92 29.31 -13.40 -7.71
N ASP A 93 28.72 -14.59 -7.73
CA ASP A 93 28.21 -15.26 -8.93
C ASP A 93 26.78 -14.83 -9.31
N ILE A 94 26.14 -13.94 -8.54
CA ILE A 94 24.76 -13.53 -8.75
C ILE A 94 24.73 -12.09 -9.29
N GLU A 95 24.06 -11.87 -10.42
CA GLU A 95 23.74 -10.51 -10.86
C GLU A 95 22.55 -9.95 -10.08
N PHE A 96 22.72 -8.77 -9.50
CA PHE A 96 21.61 -8.08 -8.85
C PHE A 96 20.74 -7.40 -9.91
N VAL A 97 19.44 -7.68 -9.85
CA VAL A 97 18.40 -6.96 -10.60
C VAL A 97 17.30 -6.51 -9.63
N SER A 98 16.73 -5.33 -9.84
CA SER A 98 15.71 -4.79 -8.92
C SER A 98 14.43 -5.64 -8.89
N CYS A 99 13.97 -6.12 -10.06
CA CYS A 99 12.79 -6.98 -10.17
C CYS A 99 13.02 -8.08 -11.21
N SER A 100 12.67 -9.33 -10.88
CA SER A 100 12.76 -10.46 -11.82
C SER A 100 11.47 -10.64 -12.62
N THR A 101 11.53 -10.41 -13.93
CA THR A 101 10.40 -10.66 -14.84
C THR A 101 9.98 -12.13 -14.82
N THR A 102 10.92 -13.07 -14.67
CA THR A 102 10.60 -14.49 -14.59
C THR A 102 9.70 -14.82 -13.41
N VAL A 103 10.02 -14.29 -12.22
CA VAL A 103 9.19 -14.48 -11.02
C VAL A 103 7.84 -13.79 -11.18
N TYR A 104 7.82 -12.57 -11.74
CA TYR A 104 6.58 -11.85 -12.02
C TYR A 104 5.62 -12.68 -12.91
N GLN A 105 6.13 -13.24 -14.01
CA GLN A 105 5.31 -14.06 -14.92
C GLN A 105 4.82 -15.35 -14.26
N ALA A 106 5.65 -15.98 -13.42
CA ALA A 106 5.27 -17.18 -12.68
C ALA A 106 4.13 -16.94 -11.66
N MET A 107 3.99 -15.70 -11.17
CA MET A 107 3.01 -15.33 -10.13
C MET A 107 1.73 -14.68 -10.69
N LEU A 108 1.52 -14.64 -12.02
CA LEU A 108 0.35 -13.97 -12.60
C LEU A 108 -1.00 -14.55 -12.15
N VAL A 109 -1.08 -15.86 -11.92
CA VAL A 109 -2.30 -16.51 -11.41
C VAL A 109 -2.57 -16.19 -9.94
N ASP A 110 -1.60 -15.64 -9.23
CA ASP A 110 -1.70 -15.29 -7.81
C ASP A 110 -2.32 -13.88 -7.61
N TRP A 111 -2.12 -12.98 -8.56
CA TRP A 111 -2.47 -11.56 -8.45
C TRP A 111 -3.92 -11.28 -8.05
N MET A 112 -4.87 -12.03 -8.60
CA MET A 112 -6.31 -11.81 -8.37
C MET A 112 -6.91 -12.73 -7.31
N ARG A 113 -6.10 -13.55 -6.65
CA ARG A 113 -6.58 -14.43 -5.59
C ARG A 113 -7.05 -13.60 -4.41
N ASN A 114 -8.17 -14.00 -3.83
CA ASN A 114 -8.65 -13.40 -2.59
C ASN A 114 -7.79 -13.88 -1.41
N LEU A 115 -6.75 -13.11 -1.09
CA LEU A 115 -5.88 -13.35 0.06
C LEU A 115 -6.37 -12.64 1.34
N GLU A 116 -7.26 -11.65 1.19
CA GLU A 116 -7.89 -10.94 2.31
C GLU A 116 -8.74 -11.88 3.17
N ALA A 117 -9.33 -12.91 2.58
CA ALA A 117 -10.22 -13.87 3.25
C ALA A 117 -9.64 -14.52 4.52
N GLY A 118 -8.31 -14.57 4.68
CA GLY A 118 -7.65 -15.09 5.88
C GLY A 118 -7.46 -14.07 7.01
N ILE A 119 -7.56 -12.77 6.73
CA ILE A 119 -7.27 -11.69 7.70
C ILE A 119 -8.25 -11.68 8.87
N PRO A 120 -9.58 -11.85 8.69
CA PRO A 120 -10.51 -11.83 9.82
C PRO A 120 -10.15 -12.79 10.94
N THR A 121 -9.77 -14.03 10.61
CA THR A 121 -9.34 -15.02 11.61
C THR A 121 -8.13 -14.54 12.42
N LEU A 122 -7.17 -13.87 11.79
CA LEU A 122 -6.01 -13.31 12.48
C LEU A 122 -6.43 -12.22 13.48
N LEU A 123 -7.39 -11.37 13.10
CA LEU A 123 -7.93 -10.34 13.98
C LEU A 123 -8.66 -10.95 15.19
N GLU A 124 -9.47 -11.99 14.97
CA GLU A 124 -10.17 -12.70 16.06
C GLU A 124 -9.20 -13.39 17.02
N ASP A 125 -8.06 -13.86 16.52
CA ASP A 125 -6.97 -14.42 17.34
C ASP A 125 -6.15 -13.33 18.07
N GLY A 126 -6.53 -12.06 17.95
CA GLY A 126 -5.89 -10.93 18.61
C GLY A 126 -4.59 -10.46 17.95
N ILE A 127 -4.31 -10.93 16.72
CA ILE A 127 -3.16 -10.46 15.95
C ILE A 127 -3.47 -9.06 15.45
N LYS A 128 -2.63 -8.09 15.85
CA LYS A 128 -2.79 -6.70 15.46
C LYS A 128 -2.39 -6.51 13.99
N LEU A 129 -3.22 -5.80 13.24
CA LEU A 129 -2.98 -5.43 11.83
C LEU A 129 -2.96 -3.91 11.66
N LEU A 130 -1.87 -3.41 11.08
CA LEU A 130 -1.77 -2.05 10.55
C LEU A 130 -1.75 -2.10 9.03
N VAL A 131 -2.73 -1.46 8.40
CA VAL A 131 -2.72 -1.14 6.97
C VAL A 131 -2.38 0.34 6.83
N TYR A 132 -1.35 0.68 6.06
CA TYR A 132 -1.00 2.07 5.79
C TYR A 132 -0.83 2.31 4.30
N ALA A 133 -1.19 3.51 3.84
CA ALA A 133 -1.10 3.88 2.43
C ALA A 133 -0.75 5.37 2.27
N GLY A 134 0.10 5.68 1.30
CA GLY A 134 0.41 7.05 0.93
C GLY A 134 -0.75 7.71 0.17
N GLU A 135 -1.00 8.98 0.48
CA GLU A 135 -2.09 9.77 -0.10
C GLU A 135 -2.05 9.90 -1.63
N TYR A 136 -0.86 9.89 -2.23
CA TYR A 136 -0.64 10.17 -3.65
C TYR A 136 -0.26 8.94 -4.48
N ASP A 137 -0.30 7.74 -3.90
CA ASP A 137 -0.15 6.49 -4.66
C ASP A 137 -1.39 6.24 -5.54
N LEU A 138 -1.17 5.87 -6.80
CA LEU A 138 -2.25 5.49 -7.71
C LEU A 138 -2.46 3.97 -7.74
N ILE A 139 -1.38 3.18 -7.85
CA ILE A 139 -1.46 1.74 -8.10
C ILE A 139 -2.01 0.98 -6.88
N CYS A 140 -1.64 1.40 -5.67
CA CYS A 140 -2.14 0.86 -4.40
C CYS A 140 -2.76 1.98 -3.55
N ASN A 141 -3.60 2.81 -4.18
CA ASN A 141 -4.14 4.03 -3.59
C ASN A 141 -4.84 3.82 -2.22
N TRP A 142 -4.80 4.86 -1.38
CA TRP A 142 -5.39 4.84 -0.05
C TRP A 142 -6.91 4.68 -0.05
N LEU A 143 -7.61 5.10 -1.11
CA LEU A 143 -9.07 4.96 -1.22
C LEU A 143 -9.47 3.49 -1.32
N GLY A 144 -8.78 2.72 -2.17
CA GLY A 144 -8.97 1.27 -2.31
C GLY A 144 -8.63 0.55 -1.01
N ASN A 145 -7.50 0.91 -0.39
CA ASN A 145 -7.11 0.35 0.90
C ASN A 145 -8.14 0.63 2.01
N SER A 146 -8.60 1.87 2.12
CA SER A 146 -9.60 2.26 3.11
C SER A 146 -10.93 1.53 2.91
N ARG A 147 -11.35 1.31 1.66
CA ARG A 147 -12.61 0.61 1.34
C ARG A 147 -12.59 -0.86 1.73
N TRP A 148 -11.53 -1.60 1.39
CA TRP A 148 -11.50 -3.04 1.74
C TRP A 148 -11.38 -3.21 3.25
N VAL A 149 -10.55 -2.41 3.94
CA VAL A 149 -10.41 -2.48 5.41
C VAL A 149 -11.75 -2.21 6.12
N GLN A 150 -12.57 -1.29 5.61
CA GLN A 150 -13.90 -1.03 6.14
C GLN A 150 -14.93 -2.12 5.79
N ALA A 151 -14.80 -2.75 4.63
CA ALA A 151 -15.70 -3.79 4.16
C ALA A 151 -15.41 -5.18 4.77
N MET A 152 -14.17 -5.39 5.25
CA MET A 152 -13.72 -6.63 5.87
C MET A 152 -14.63 -7.02 7.03
N GLU A 153 -15.17 -8.24 6.97
CA GLU A 153 -16.09 -8.78 7.97
C GLU A 153 -15.31 -9.41 9.14
N TRP A 154 -15.46 -8.84 10.33
CA TRP A 154 -14.91 -9.35 11.60
C TRP A 154 -15.73 -8.79 12.78
N SER A 155 -15.53 -9.31 13.98
CA SER A 155 -16.36 -9.01 15.16
C SER A 155 -16.44 -7.53 15.52
N GLY A 156 -15.37 -6.75 15.26
CA GLY A 156 -15.31 -5.30 15.53
C GLY A 156 -15.50 -4.40 14.30
N GLN A 157 -16.01 -4.92 13.17
CA GLN A 157 -16.18 -4.15 11.94
C GLN A 157 -17.03 -2.89 12.14
N LYS A 158 -18.17 -3.02 12.83
CA LYS A 158 -19.12 -1.89 13.00
C LYS A 158 -18.50 -0.76 13.79
N GLU A 159 -17.75 -1.10 14.84
CA GLU A 159 -17.05 -0.18 15.70
C GLU A 159 -15.86 0.46 14.99
N PHE A 160 -15.14 -0.29 14.15
CA PHE A 160 -14.10 0.27 13.28
C PHE A 160 -14.67 1.31 12.31
N VAL A 161 -15.77 0.98 11.62
CA VAL A 161 -16.45 1.89 10.70
C VAL A 161 -16.99 3.13 11.42
N ALA A 162 -17.49 2.97 12.65
CA ALA A 162 -17.99 4.07 13.47
C ALA A 162 -16.89 4.91 14.13
N SER A 163 -15.64 4.42 14.17
CA SER A 163 -14.52 5.13 14.79
C SER A 163 -14.16 6.38 13.99
N PRO A 164 -13.82 7.50 14.64
CA PRO A 164 -13.39 8.70 13.94
C PRO A 164 -12.00 8.51 13.30
N ASP A 165 -11.73 9.30 12.27
CA ASP A 165 -10.34 9.53 11.85
C ASP A 165 -9.70 10.51 12.84
N VAL A 166 -8.53 10.15 13.36
CA VAL A 166 -7.75 10.93 14.33
C VAL A 166 -6.46 11.39 13.66
N PRO A 167 -6.04 12.67 13.83
CA PRO A 167 -4.75 13.14 13.34
C PRO A 167 -3.59 12.27 13.87
N PHE A 168 -2.75 11.77 12.95
CA PHE A 168 -1.48 11.13 13.30
C PHE A 168 -0.40 12.21 13.31
N GLU A 169 -0.03 12.66 14.51
CA GLU A 169 0.92 13.77 14.68
C GLU A 169 2.37 13.30 14.87
N VAL A 170 3.28 13.98 14.17
CA VAL A 170 4.74 13.79 14.24
C VAL A 170 5.38 15.19 14.31
N ASP A 171 6.24 15.44 15.30
CA ASP A 171 6.84 16.75 15.54
C ASP A 171 5.78 17.89 15.61
N SER A 172 4.65 17.64 16.28
CA SER A 172 3.51 18.57 16.41
C SER A 172 2.84 18.99 15.10
N ALA A 173 3.03 18.21 14.02
CA ALA A 173 2.36 18.40 12.74
C ALA A 173 1.59 17.13 12.34
N GLU A 174 0.41 17.32 11.75
CA GLU A 174 -0.37 16.20 11.22
C GLU A 174 0.36 15.58 10.01
N ALA A 175 0.80 14.33 10.19
CA ALA A 175 1.50 13.55 9.17
C ALA A 175 0.58 12.50 8.51
N GLY A 176 -0.66 12.36 8.99
CA GLY A 176 -1.63 11.43 8.44
C GLY A 176 -2.94 11.41 9.20
N LEU A 177 -3.84 10.51 8.79
CA LEU A 177 -5.11 10.23 9.45
C LEU A 177 -5.18 8.76 9.84
N LEU A 178 -5.30 8.51 11.14
CA LEU A 178 -5.40 7.18 11.74
C LEU A 178 -6.85 6.87 12.11
N LYS A 179 -7.35 5.74 11.65
CA LYS A 179 -8.57 5.10 12.16
C LYS A 179 -8.19 3.81 12.84
N SER A 180 -8.73 3.52 14.02
CA SER A 180 -8.40 2.30 14.76
C SER A 180 -9.56 1.83 15.60
N HIS A 181 -9.73 0.51 15.66
CA HIS A 181 -10.60 -0.16 16.63
C HIS A 181 -10.08 -1.56 16.89
N GLY A 182 -9.99 -1.95 18.16
CA GLY A 182 -9.49 -3.27 18.55
C GLY A 182 -8.11 -3.58 17.94
N PRO A 183 -7.92 -4.73 17.28
CA PRO A 183 -6.66 -5.12 16.64
C PRO A 183 -6.39 -4.44 15.30
N LEU A 184 -7.32 -3.67 14.74
CA LEU A 184 -7.23 -3.13 13.38
C LEU A 184 -6.96 -1.63 13.36
N SER A 185 -5.93 -1.23 12.61
CA SER A 185 -5.57 0.17 12.35
C SER A 185 -5.41 0.42 10.85
N PHE A 186 -5.97 1.54 10.37
CA PHE A 186 -5.72 2.08 9.03
C PHE A 186 -5.10 3.48 9.12
N LEU A 187 -3.96 3.69 8.47
CA LEU A 187 -3.27 4.98 8.43
C LEU A 187 -3.12 5.48 6.99
N LYS A 188 -3.79 6.59 6.66
CA LYS A 188 -3.46 7.38 5.47
C LYS A 188 -2.30 8.30 5.81
N VAL A 189 -1.17 8.18 5.11
CA VAL A 189 0.00 9.05 5.32
C VAL A 189 -0.03 10.19 4.31
N HIS A 190 -0.05 11.42 4.83
CA HIS A 190 -0.12 12.62 4.00
C HIS A 190 1.16 12.81 3.20
N ASP A 191 1.04 13.45 2.04
CA ASP A 191 2.20 13.83 1.22
C ASP A 191 3.15 12.69 0.82
N ALA A 192 2.69 11.44 0.88
CA ALA A 192 3.44 10.25 0.50
C ALA A 192 2.83 9.53 -0.72
N GLY A 193 3.67 8.95 -1.57
CA GLY A 193 3.30 8.01 -2.62
C GLY A 193 3.39 6.55 -2.15
N HIS A 194 3.72 5.65 -3.08
CA HIS A 194 3.79 4.22 -2.87
C HIS A 194 4.82 3.80 -1.82
N MET A 195 6.00 4.43 -1.85
CA MET A 195 7.08 4.18 -0.91
C MET A 195 7.02 5.21 0.21
N VAL A 196 6.05 5.05 1.14
CA VAL A 196 5.86 5.98 2.27
C VAL A 196 7.17 6.36 2.98
N PRO A 197 8.10 5.42 3.31
CA PRO A 197 9.37 5.80 3.95
C PRO A 197 10.31 6.65 3.08
N MET A 198 10.19 6.58 1.75
CA MET A 198 10.98 7.39 0.82
C MET A 198 10.46 8.84 0.81
N ASP A 199 9.14 9.02 0.84
CA ASP A 199 8.52 10.35 0.74
C ASP A 199 8.38 11.06 2.09
N GLN A 200 8.07 10.30 3.15
CA GLN A 200 7.84 10.81 4.50
C GLN A 200 8.63 9.97 5.54
N PRO A 201 9.97 10.00 5.51
CA PRO A 201 10.82 9.14 6.34
C PRO A 201 10.59 9.32 7.85
N LYS A 202 10.37 10.57 8.30
CA LYS A 202 10.06 10.86 9.71
C LYS A 202 8.74 10.23 10.15
N ALA A 203 7.68 10.45 9.37
CA ALA A 203 6.36 9.90 9.66
C ALA A 203 6.37 8.36 9.64
N ALA A 204 7.06 7.77 8.66
CA ALA A 204 7.19 6.32 8.56
C ALA A 204 7.94 5.72 9.76
N LEU A 205 9.03 6.35 10.20
CA LEU A 205 9.78 5.89 11.37
C LEU A 205 8.94 5.99 12.64
N GLU A 206 8.23 7.11 12.83
CA GLU A 206 7.39 7.31 14.00
C GLU A 206 6.20 6.34 14.03
N MET A 207 5.55 6.11 12.88
CA MET A 207 4.52 5.09 12.70
C MET A 207 5.04 3.72 13.14
N LEU A 208 6.22 3.31 12.64
CA LEU A 208 6.80 2.01 12.97
C LEU A 208 7.17 1.88 14.45
N LYS A 209 7.75 2.93 15.06
CA LYS A 209 8.09 2.96 16.49
C LYS A 209 6.85 2.82 17.35
N ARG A 210 5.80 3.62 17.10
CA ARG A 210 4.55 3.54 17.87
C ARG A 210 3.80 2.24 17.64
N TRP A 211 3.84 1.70 16.43
CA TRP A 211 3.26 0.39 16.12
C TRP A 211 3.92 -0.72 16.93
N ILE A 212 5.25 -0.85 16.85
CA ILE A 212 6.01 -1.88 17.57
C ILE A 212 5.92 -1.67 19.09
N GLY A 213 5.93 -0.41 19.54
CA GLY A 213 5.78 -0.06 20.96
C GLY A 213 4.36 -0.22 21.50
N GLY A 214 3.36 -0.50 20.65
CA GLY A 214 1.96 -0.65 21.07
C GLY A 214 1.27 0.67 21.44
N THR A 215 1.82 1.81 21.02
CA THR A 215 1.32 3.16 21.34
C THR A 215 0.68 3.88 20.14
N LEU A 216 0.55 3.22 18.97
CA LEU A 216 0.06 3.85 17.74
C LEU A 216 -1.30 4.55 17.91
N SER A 217 -2.24 3.88 18.58
CA SER A 217 -3.60 4.40 18.82
C SER A 217 -3.73 5.09 20.19
N GLN A 218 -2.66 5.19 20.97
CA GLN A 218 -2.69 5.97 22.20
C GLN A 218 -2.65 7.44 21.81
N GLN A 219 -3.63 8.21 22.28
CA GLN A 219 -3.50 9.65 22.24
C GLN A 219 -2.26 10.01 23.04
N THR A 220 -1.38 10.83 22.46
CA THR A 220 -0.28 11.47 23.17
C THR A 220 -0.88 12.35 24.26
N THR A 221 -1.15 11.73 25.41
CA THR A 221 -1.31 12.44 26.66
C THR A 221 0.09 12.81 27.10
N GLU A 222 0.63 13.88 26.51
CA GLU A 222 1.72 14.62 27.16
C GLU A 222 1.11 15.29 28.40
N THR A 223 0.90 14.49 29.45
CA THR A 223 1.27 14.93 30.79
C THR A 223 2.59 14.26 31.05
N GLU A 224 3.68 15.00 30.80
CA GLU A 224 4.93 14.73 31.48
C GLU A 224 4.62 14.58 32.97
N ASP A 225 4.69 13.37 33.50
CA ASP A 225 4.88 13.14 34.92
C ASP A 225 6.28 13.66 35.29
N LEU A 226 6.40 14.99 35.35
CA LEU A 226 7.36 15.70 36.18
C LEU A 226 6.88 15.60 37.63
N VAL A 227 6.71 14.37 38.12
CA VAL A 227 6.59 14.13 39.57
C VAL A 227 8.00 14.15 40.13
N ALA A 228 8.30 15.33 40.65
CA ALA A 228 9.31 15.65 41.66
C ALA A 228 9.93 14.42 42.36
N SER A 229 11.24 14.29 42.23
CA SER A 229 12.08 13.59 43.20
C SER A 229 13.30 14.46 43.48
N ILE A 230 13.09 15.51 44.29
CA ILE A 230 14.07 16.06 45.24
C ILE A 230 13.31 16.26 46.56
#